data_AF-A0A183EFY6-F1
#
_entry.id   AF-A0A183EFY6-F1
#
_cell.length_a   1.000
_cell.length_b   1.000
_cell.length_c   1.000
_cell.angle_alpha   90.00
_cell.angle_beta   90.00
_cell.angle_gamma   90.00
#
_symmetry.space_group_name_H-M   'P 1'
#
loop_
_entity.id
_entity.type
_entity.pdbx_description
1 polymer ?
#
loop_
_entity_poly.entity_id
_entity_poly.type
_entity_poly.pdbx_seq_one_letter_code
_entity_poly.pdbx_strand_id
1 'polypeptide(L)'
;MGRTKLDADNRKLSQDYLLEQISCFSATEEGNEGIVVYADSEDKLIEEITDQHFSADIIVALDIFLLNGKTIKALKNDRVRGVLLFYNASATDGKMSARFSEDAACPNEQF
;
A
#
# COMPACT_ATOMS: atom_id res chain seq x y z
N MET A 1 -26.33 -30.41 22.11
CA MET A 1 -25.45 -30.58 20.94
C MET A 1 -25.68 -29.45 19.93
N GLY A 2 -25.36 -28.19 20.27
CA GLY A 2 -25.68 -27.04 19.39
C GLY A 2 -24.66 -25.89 19.37
N ARG A 3 -23.60 -25.95 20.21
CA ARG A 3 -22.57 -24.91 20.27
C ARG A 3 -21.56 -25.02 19.12
N THR A 4 -21.18 -26.24 18.75
CA THR A 4 -20.18 -26.49 17.70
C THR A 4 -20.59 -26.04 16.30
N LYS A 5 -21.89 -26.04 15.99
CA LYS A 5 -22.39 -25.54 14.70
C LYS A 5 -22.41 -24.01 14.65
N LEU A 6 -22.83 -23.37 15.75
CA LEU A 6 -22.77 -21.90 15.90
C LEU A 6 -21.32 -21.39 15.85
N ASP A 7 -20.38 -22.09 16.49
CA ASP A 7 -18.95 -21.75 16.49
C ASP A 7 -18.27 -21.99 15.13
N ALA A 8 -18.79 -22.92 14.33
CA ALA A 8 -18.34 -23.18 12.97
C ALA A 8 -18.93 -22.15 11.99
N ASP A 9 -20.21 -21.81 12.14
CA ASP A 9 -20.89 -20.79 11.35
C ASP A 9 -20.33 -19.40 11.66
N ASN A 10 -19.97 -19.09 12.92
CA ASN A 10 -19.27 -17.86 13.30
C ASN A 10 -17.84 -17.79 12.77
N ARG A 11 -17.13 -18.93 12.70
CA ARG A 11 -15.80 -18.99 12.06
C ARG A 11 -15.89 -18.81 10.55
N LYS A 12 -16.91 -19.39 9.92
CA LYS A 12 -17.18 -19.24 8.50
C LYS A 12 -17.62 -17.81 8.17
N LEU A 13 -18.48 -17.21 8.98
CA LEU A 13 -18.79 -15.78 8.94
C LEU A 13 -17.51 -14.94 9.11
N SER A 14 -16.62 -15.25 10.05
CA SER A 14 -15.35 -14.50 10.18
C SER A 14 -14.42 -14.65 8.97
N GLN A 15 -14.44 -15.80 8.28
CA GLN A 15 -13.65 -16.03 7.08
C GLN A 15 -14.30 -15.43 5.83
N ASP A 16 -15.63 -15.41 5.75
CA ASP A 16 -16.39 -14.80 4.67
C ASP A 16 -16.46 -13.27 4.83
N TYR A 17 -16.29 -12.73 6.06
CA TYR A 17 -16.08 -11.30 6.36
C TYR A 17 -14.62 -10.85 6.18
N LEU A 18 -13.71 -11.73 5.74
CA LEU A 18 -12.48 -11.31 5.05
C LEU A 18 -12.78 -10.85 3.61
N LEU A 19 -14.00 -10.36 3.37
CA LEU A 19 -14.32 -9.30 2.43
C LEU A 19 -13.23 -8.23 2.52
N GLU A 20 -12.32 -8.26 1.55
CA GLU A 20 -11.42 -7.20 1.10
C GLU A 20 -11.20 -6.08 2.14
N GLN A 21 -10.33 -6.32 3.11
CA GLN A 21 -9.91 -5.26 4.02
C GLN A 21 -9.12 -4.22 3.22
N ILE A 22 -9.76 -3.10 2.88
CA ILE A 22 -9.15 -1.96 2.19
C ILE A 22 -8.57 -1.02 3.24
N SER A 23 -7.35 -1.29 3.70
CA SER A 23 -6.59 -0.35 4.53
C SER A 23 -5.13 -0.76 4.67
N CYS A 24 -4.34 0.07 5.33
CA CYS A 24 -2.98 -0.24 5.77
C CYS A 24 -3.00 -0.68 7.24
N PHE A 25 -2.14 -1.62 7.61
CA PHE A 25 -1.95 -2.05 9.00
C PHE A 25 -0.45 -2.24 9.28
N SER A 26 -0.04 -2.01 10.53
CA SER A 26 1.29 -2.44 10.98
C SER A 26 1.29 -3.95 11.21
N ALA A 27 2.41 -4.62 10.94
CA ALA A 27 2.49 -6.07 11.12
C ALA A 27 2.44 -6.48 12.61
N THR A 28 2.95 -5.61 13.51
CA THR A 28 2.94 -5.82 14.96
C THR A 28 2.56 -4.54 15.70
N GLU A 29 2.37 -4.64 17.03
CA GLU A 29 2.09 -3.50 17.91
C GLU A 29 3.30 -2.57 18.08
N GLU A 30 4.51 -3.11 17.94
CA GLU A 30 5.78 -2.37 17.97
C GLU A 30 6.03 -1.58 16.68
N GLY A 31 5.26 -1.85 15.63
CA GLY A 31 5.32 -1.15 14.35
C GLY A 31 6.09 -1.90 13.26
N ASN A 32 6.41 -1.17 12.20
CA ASN A 32 7.19 -1.68 11.06
C ASN A 32 8.50 -0.90 10.95
N GLU A 33 9.61 -1.60 10.74
CA GLU A 33 10.93 -1.01 10.55
C GLU A 33 11.57 -1.44 9.22
N GLY A 34 12.55 -0.67 8.75
CA GLY A 34 13.25 -0.95 7.51
C GLY A 34 14.15 0.22 7.10
N ILE A 35 15.03 -0.04 6.13
CA ILE A 35 15.89 1.00 5.57
C ILE A 35 15.05 1.94 4.71
N VAL A 36 15.23 3.25 4.92
CA VAL A 36 14.53 4.25 4.12
C VAL A 36 15.18 4.34 2.75
N VAL A 37 14.40 4.04 1.71
CA VAL A 37 14.81 4.20 0.31
C VAL A 37 14.00 5.31 -0.33
N TYR A 38 14.66 6.20 -1.07
CA TYR A 38 14.03 7.31 -1.78
C TYR A 38 14.57 7.39 -3.20
N ALA A 39 13.70 7.68 -4.15
CA ALA A 39 14.08 7.92 -5.53
C ALA A 39 13.28 9.09 -6.12
N ASP A 40 13.93 9.85 -7.01
CA ASP A 40 13.40 11.04 -7.66
C ASP A 40 12.64 10.75 -8.97
N SER A 41 12.54 9.47 -9.36
CA SER A 41 11.82 9.04 -10.56
C SER A 41 11.13 7.68 -10.36
N GLU A 42 10.10 7.42 -11.17
CA GLU A 42 9.37 6.15 -11.18
C GLU A 42 10.32 4.96 -11.43
N ASP A 43 11.15 5.02 -12.47
CA ASP A 43 11.99 3.89 -12.88
C ASP A 43 13.01 3.53 -11.80
N LYS A 44 13.68 4.54 -11.22
CA LYS A 44 14.64 4.33 -10.12
C LYS A 44 13.94 3.78 -8.88
N LEU A 45 12.74 4.29 -8.56
CA LEU A 45 11.99 3.80 -7.41
C LEU A 45 11.67 2.30 -7.55
N ILE A 46 11.24 1.88 -8.74
CA ILE A 46 10.95 0.48 -9.03
C ILE A 46 12.23 -0.36 -8.98
N GLU A 47 13.34 0.14 -9.53
CA GLU A 47 14.65 -0.52 -9.46
C GLU A 47 15.07 -0.75 -8.01
N GLU A 48 15.05 0.27 -7.16
CA GLU A 48 15.41 0.18 -5.74
C GLU A 48 14.52 -0.82 -4.96
N ILE A 49 13.22 -0.88 -5.26
CA ILE A 49 12.29 -1.83 -4.60
C ILE A 49 12.53 -3.26 -5.07
N THR A 50 12.89 -3.45 -6.35
CA THR A 50 12.98 -4.79 -6.96
C THR A 50 14.41 -5.33 -7.02
N ASP A 51 15.41 -4.53 -6.64
CA ASP A 51 16.81 -4.96 -6.59
C ASP A 51 16.98 -6.15 -5.63
N GLN A 52 17.37 -7.29 -6.20
CA GLN A 52 17.56 -8.56 -5.48
C GLN A 52 18.94 -8.68 -4.83
N HIS A 53 19.87 -7.76 -5.11
CA HIS A 53 21.19 -7.78 -4.49
C HIS A 53 21.15 -7.40 -3.00
N PHE A 54 20.04 -6.80 -2.56
CA PHE A 54 19.81 -6.40 -1.19
C PHE A 54 18.60 -7.13 -0.62
N SER A 55 18.74 -7.78 0.53
CA SER A 55 17.66 -8.58 1.15
C SER A 55 16.97 -7.90 2.32
N ALA A 56 17.36 -6.68 2.68
CA ALA A 56 16.79 -6.01 3.84
C ALA A 56 15.37 -5.52 3.55
N ASP A 57 14.60 -5.45 4.64
CA ASP A 57 13.31 -4.78 4.71
C ASP A 57 13.47 -3.27 4.51
N ILE A 58 12.54 -2.67 3.79
CA ILE A 58 12.60 -1.26 3.38
C ILE A 58 11.33 -0.49 3.75
N ILE A 59 11.51 0.79 4.05
CA ILE A 59 10.46 1.80 4.11
C ILE A 59 10.63 2.69 2.88
N VAL A 60 9.62 2.72 2.01
CA VAL A 60 9.71 3.45 0.75
C VAL A 60 9.26 4.89 0.93
N ALA A 61 10.15 5.83 0.68
CA ALA A 61 9.88 7.25 0.65
C ALA A 61 9.67 7.71 -0.81
N LEU A 62 8.54 8.35 -1.11
CA LEU A 62 8.28 8.89 -2.46
C LEU A 62 7.42 10.15 -2.43
N ASP A 63 7.64 11.02 -3.41
CA ASP A 63 6.74 12.13 -3.70
C ASP A 63 5.41 11.59 -4.26
N ILE A 64 4.28 12.18 -3.84
CA ILE A 64 2.94 11.74 -4.22
C ILE A 64 2.70 11.71 -5.74
N PHE A 65 3.45 12.51 -6.50
CA PHE A 65 3.37 12.55 -7.97
C PHE A 65 3.94 11.30 -8.65
N LEU A 66 4.74 10.52 -7.93
CA LEU A 66 5.21 9.22 -8.40
C LEU A 66 4.17 8.12 -8.14
N LEU A 67 3.08 8.39 -7.42
CA LEU A 67 2.05 7.41 -7.12
C LEU A 67 1.15 7.14 -8.33
N ASN A 68 1.23 5.93 -8.87
CA ASN A 68 0.39 5.44 -9.95
C ASN A 68 0.32 3.90 -9.92
N GLY A 69 -0.39 3.28 -10.87
CA GLY A 69 -0.57 1.83 -10.87
C GLY A 69 0.73 1.01 -10.91
N LYS A 70 1.80 1.50 -11.55
CA LYS A 70 3.10 0.80 -11.60
C LYS A 70 3.81 0.86 -10.26
N THR A 71 3.91 2.06 -9.67
CA THR A 71 4.58 2.22 -8.37
C THR A 71 3.79 1.53 -7.26
N ILE A 72 2.46 1.60 -7.28
CA ILE A 72 1.60 0.82 -6.36
C ILE A 72 1.85 -0.69 -6.49
N LYS A 73 2.03 -1.20 -7.71
CA LYS A 73 2.36 -2.62 -7.91
C LYS A 73 3.74 -2.98 -7.35
N ALA A 74 4.74 -2.12 -7.52
CA ALA A 74 6.06 -2.33 -6.94
C ALA A 74 6.02 -2.30 -5.40
N LEU A 75 5.23 -1.39 -4.82
CA LEU A 75 5.06 -1.27 -3.36
C LEU A 75 4.43 -2.50 -2.69
N LYS A 76 3.84 -3.43 -3.45
CA LYS A 76 3.34 -4.71 -2.94
C LYS A 76 4.43 -5.78 -2.77
N ASN A 77 5.70 -5.43 -2.95
CA ASN A 77 6.83 -6.33 -2.71
C ASN A 77 6.92 -6.69 -1.22
N ASP A 78 7.20 -7.96 -0.92
CA ASP A 78 7.22 -8.52 0.45
C ASP A 78 8.23 -7.83 1.38
N ARG A 79 9.26 -7.18 0.83
CA ARG A 79 10.27 -6.43 1.58
C ARG A 79 9.79 -5.04 2.02
N VAL A 80 8.71 -4.52 1.42
CA VAL A 80 8.19 -3.19 1.74
C VAL A 80 7.40 -3.29 3.04
N ARG A 81 7.94 -2.68 4.09
CA ARG A 81 7.33 -2.66 5.44
C ARG A 81 6.52 -1.40 5.71
N GLY A 82 6.64 -0.40 4.84
CA GLY A 82 5.89 0.85 4.98
C GLY A 82 6.18 1.82 3.85
N VAL A 83 5.35 2.86 3.77
CA VAL A 83 5.42 3.90 2.74
C VAL A 83 5.30 5.27 3.39
N LEU A 84 6.24 6.16 3.08
CA LEU A 84 6.22 7.57 3.44
C LEU A 84 5.90 8.39 2.18
N LEU A 85 4.71 8.99 2.15
CA LEU A 85 4.26 9.84 1.05
C LEU A 85 4.56 11.30 1.36
N PHE A 86 5.31 11.95 0.48
CA PHE A 86 5.63 13.37 0.59
C PHE A 86 4.79 14.19 -0.38
N TYR A 87 4.34 15.36 0.09
CA TYR A 87 3.78 16.40 -0.77
C TYR A 87 4.73 17.59 -0.78
N ASN A 88 5.40 17.80 -1.90
CA ASN A 88 6.31 18.94 -2.10
C ASN A 88 5.62 20.05 -2.91
N ALA A 89 5.16 21.08 -2.20
CA ALA A 89 4.48 22.25 -2.77
C ALA A 89 5.38 23.15 -3.64
N SER A 90 6.70 23.01 -3.57
CA SER A 90 7.62 23.79 -4.40
C SER A 90 7.94 23.09 -5.72
N ALA A 91 7.82 21.76 -5.77
CA ALA A 91 7.92 20.98 -7.01
C ALA A 91 6.65 21.07 -7.88
N THR A 92 5.56 21.61 -7.34
CA THR A 92 4.25 21.71 -7.99
C THR A 92 4.03 22.94 -8.86
N ASP A 93 4.89 23.95 -8.77
CA ASP A 93 4.81 25.16 -9.62
C ASP A 93 5.07 24.78 -11.09
N GLY A 94 3.99 24.44 -11.81
CA GLY A 94 3.98 24.11 -13.24
C GLY A 94 3.75 22.63 -13.60
N LYS A 95 3.71 21.70 -12.63
CA LYS A 95 3.50 20.26 -12.88
C LYS A 95 2.19 19.68 -12.33
N MET A 96 1.34 20.48 -11.69
CA MET A 96 0.06 20.00 -11.17
C MET A 96 -0.99 19.86 -12.29
N SER A 97 -0.80 18.86 -13.16
CA SER A 97 -1.85 18.28 -14.01
C SER A 97 -2.50 17.04 -13.37
N ALA A 98 -2.15 16.72 -12.12
CA ALA A 98 -2.52 15.49 -11.45
C ALA A 98 -4.02 15.44 -11.15
N ARG A 99 -4.78 14.89 -12.11
CA ARG A 99 -6.11 14.31 -11.92
C ARG A 99 -5.96 12.97 -11.17
N PHE A 100 -5.50 13.02 -9.92
CA PHE A 100 -5.43 11.84 -9.07
C PHE A 100 -6.64 11.82 -8.13
N SER A 101 -7.32 10.68 -8.08
CA SER A 101 -8.37 10.37 -7.12
C SER A 101 -8.06 8.96 -6.61
N GLU A 102 -8.01 8.81 -5.29
CA GLU A 102 -7.86 7.54 -4.59
C GLU A 102 -9.15 6.71 -4.62
N ASP A 103 -10.27 7.35 -4.90
CA ASP A 103 -11.60 6.72 -4.95
C ASP A 103 -11.77 5.83 -6.18
N ALA A 104 -12.79 4.97 -6.13
CA ALA A 104 -13.21 4.15 -7.25
C ALA A 104 -13.61 5.02 -8.46
N ALA A 105 -13.43 4.49 -9.67
CA ALA A 105 -13.83 5.19 -10.90
C ALA A 105 -15.35 5.48 -10.95
N CYS A 106 -16.17 4.61 -10.37
CA CYS A 106 -17.60 4.77 -10.20
C CYS A 106 -17.98 4.49 -8.74
N PRO A 107 -17.92 5.50 -7.85
CA PRO A 107 -18.28 5.31 -6.45
C PRO A 107 -19.73 4.83 -6.32
N ASN A 108 -19.95 3.79 -5.50
CA ASN A 108 -21.27 3.21 -5.24
C ASN A 108 -22.01 2.66 -6.48
N GLU A 109 -21.31 2.23 -7.54
CA GLU A 109 -21.93 1.75 -8.79
C GLU A 109 -23.00 0.66 -8.61
N GLN A 110 -22.85 -0.16 -7.56
CA GLN A 110 -23.77 -1.26 -7.25
C GLN A 110 -25.01 -0.86 -6.41
N PHE A 111 -25.08 0.39 -5.94
CA PHE A 111 -26.20 0.94 -5.16
C PHE A 111 -27.09 1.83 -6.04
#